data_AF-A0A7R9ZQ48-F1
#
_entry.id   AF-A0A7R9ZQ48-F1
#
_cell.length_a   1.000
_cell.length_b   1.000
_cell.length_c   1.000
_cell.angle_alpha   90.00
_cell.angle_beta   90.00
_cell.angle_gamma   90.00
#
_symmetry.space_group_name_H-M   'P 1'
#
loop_
_entity.id
_entity.type
_entity.pdbx_description
1 polymer ?
#
loop_
_entity_poly.entity_id
_entity_poly.type
_entity_poly.pdbx_seq_one_letter_code
_entity_poly.pdbx_strand_id
1 'polypeptide(L)'
;TCKQLIQHAVDHAASQATGWTTSRHYAVPTIDVPVHEVPRLAAWFQTWMRTTMEPLLHRQFGTHGDDQRYYVHDAFLAKYERTATSAKSTFLPLHFDESTHSFVLALNDEYECGGTYVHDYNRVVRPQTGGGVSFC
;
A
#
# COMPACT_ATOMS: atom_id res chain seq x y z
N THR A 1 11.48 -11.11 3.12
CA THR A 1 10.80 -10.19 2.19
C THR A 1 9.90 -9.19 2.91
N CYS A 2 8.64 -9.49 3.28
CA CYS A 2 7.72 -8.47 3.86
C CYS A 2 8.24 -7.78 5.14
N LYS A 3 8.78 -8.55 6.09
CA LYS A 3 9.41 -8.01 7.31
C LYS A 3 10.56 -7.02 7.01
N GLN A 4 11.33 -7.26 5.96
CA GLN A 4 12.42 -6.36 5.57
C GLN A 4 11.87 -5.05 4.99
N LEU A 5 10.76 -5.09 4.24
CA LEU A 5 10.10 -3.89 3.73
C LEU A 5 9.58 -3.03 4.88
N ILE A 6 8.93 -3.66 5.86
CA ILE A 6 8.50 -2.99 7.10
C ILE A 6 9.71 -2.35 7.78
N GLN A 7 10.80 -3.09 7.97
CA GLN A 7 12.00 -2.57 8.63
C GLN A 7 12.57 -1.35 7.90
N HIS A 8 12.65 -1.38 6.56
CA HIS A 8 13.13 -0.23 5.79
C HIS A 8 12.27 1.03 5.97
N ALA A 9 10.94 0.88 6.05
CA ALA A 9 10.05 2.01 6.34
C ALA A 9 10.21 2.51 7.78
N VAL A 10 10.33 1.60 8.75
CA VAL A 10 10.54 1.93 10.17
C VAL A 10 11.86 2.68 10.36
N ASP A 11 12.96 2.17 9.78
CA ASP A 11 14.28 2.80 9.85
C ASP A 11 14.25 4.20 9.22
N HIS A 12 13.58 4.34 8.06
CA HIS A 12 13.43 5.63 7.41
C HIS A 12 12.64 6.61 8.29
N ALA A 13 11.46 6.22 8.78
CA ALA A 13 10.65 7.07 9.66
C ALA A 13 11.43 7.48 10.92
N ALA A 14 12.17 6.56 11.54
CA ALA A 14 13.00 6.85 12.72
C ALA A 14 14.15 7.84 12.43
N SER A 15 14.61 7.92 11.17
CA SER A 15 15.63 8.89 10.75
C SER A 15 15.08 10.30 10.47
N GLN A 16 13.76 10.44 10.30
CA GLN A 16 13.10 11.73 10.07
C GLN A 16 12.77 12.42 11.39
N ALA A 17 13.00 13.73 11.47
CA ALA A 17 12.68 14.51 12.67
C ALA A 17 11.18 14.43 13.07
N THR A 18 10.30 14.27 12.09
CA THR A 18 8.85 14.19 12.28
C THR A 18 8.32 12.76 12.35
N GLY A 19 9.15 11.74 12.10
CA GLY A 19 8.69 10.35 12.03
C GLY A 19 7.95 10.01 10.74
N TRP A 20 6.89 9.20 10.88
CA TRP A 20 5.95 8.88 9.80
C TRP A 20 5.23 10.14 9.30
N THR A 21 4.94 10.19 8.01
CA THR A 21 4.18 11.30 7.43
C THR A 21 2.70 11.12 7.71
N THR A 22 1.97 12.21 8.00
CA THR A 22 0.55 12.16 8.41
C THR A 22 -0.38 13.04 7.58
N SER A 23 0.13 13.68 6.52
CA SER A 23 -0.59 14.75 5.80
C SER A 23 -0.36 14.75 4.28
N ARG A 24 -0.03 13.59 3.68
CA ARG A 24 0.16 13.49 2.22
C ARG A 24 -1.15 13.44 1.45
N HIS A 25 -2.17 12.77 1.98
CA HIS A 25 -3.48 12.68 1.34
C HIS A 25 -4.47 13.63 2.04
N TYR A 26 -4.75 14.78 1.43
CA TYR A 26 -5.56 15.83 2.04
C TYR A 26 -6.99 15.39 2.35
N ALA A 27 -7.60 14.59 1.47
CA ALA A 27 -8.97 14.10 1.64
C ALA A 27 -9.07 12.91 2.61
N VAL A 28 -8.05 12.04 2.64
CA VAL A 28 -8.03 10.78 3.39
C VAL A 28 -6.65 10.52 4.00
N PRO A 29 -6.22 11.27 5.02
CA PRO A 29 -4.85 11.23 5.50
C PRO A 29 -4.50 9.86 6.11
N THR A 30 -3.47 9.24 5.56
CA THR A 30 -2.83 8.05 6.10
C THR A 30 -1.59 8.40 6.92
N ILE A 31 -1.17 7.46 7.77
CA ILE A 31 0.15 7.47 8.40
C ILE A 31 1.02 6.59 7.52
N ASP A 32 1.96 7.16 6.78
CA ASP A 32 2.68 6.43 5.75
C ASP A 32 4.11 6.91 5.53
N VAL A 33 4.83 6.12 4.74
CA VAL A 33 6.11 6.46 4.15
C VAL A 33 6.05 6.25 2.63
N PRO A 34 6.44 7.25 1.83
CA PRO A 34 6.47 7.15 0.37
C PRO A 34 7.59 6.21 -0.07
N VAL A 35 7.29 5.27 -0.97
CA VAL A 35 8.25 4.25 -1.40
C VAL A 35 9.49 4.87 -2.05
N HIS A 36 9.32 5.95 -2.82
CA HIS A 36 10.42 6.61 -3.54
C HIS A 36 11.38 7.38 -2.62
N GLU A 37 10.96 7.75 -1.40
CA GLU A 37 11.80 8.44 -0.41
C GLU A 37 12.70 7.45 0.37
N VAL A 38 12.43 6.14 0.27
CA VAL A 38 13.23 5.09 0.92
C VAL A 38 14.00 4.30 -0.14
N PRO A 39 15.32 4.52 -0.33
CA PRO A 39 16.07 3.95 -1.46
C PRO A 39 15.96 2.42 -1.60
N ARG A 40 15.95 1.71 -0.46
CA ARG A 40 15.81 0.24 -0.46
C ARG A 40 14.41 -0.23 -0.86
N LEU A 41 13.36 0.50 -0.46
CA LEU A 41 12.00 0.20 -0.91
C LEU A 41 11.81 0.54 -2.38
N ALA A 42 12.32 1.69 -2.83
CA ALA A 42 12.26 2.09 -4.22
C ALA A 42 12.91 1.06 -5.16
N ALA A 43 14.11 0.59 -4.82
CA ALA A 43 14.82 -0.43 -5.60
C ALA A 43 14.07 -1.76 -5.65
N TRP A 44 13.52 -2.20 -4.51
CA TRP A 44 12.68 -3.40 -4.44
C TRP A 44 11.42 -3.24 -5.29
N PHE A 45 10.71 -2.13 -5.12
CA PHE A 45 9.43 -1.86 -5.77
C PHE A 45 9.58 -1.77 -7.29
N GLN A 46 10.60 -1.10 -7.80
CA GLN A 46 10.86 -1.03 -9.26
C GLN A 46 11.09 -2.42 -9.87
N THR A 47 11.80 -3.30 -9.15
CA THR A 47 12.02 -4.67 -9.60
C THR A 47 10.73 -5.47 -9.55
N TRP A 48 10.01 -5.41 -8.43
CA TRP A 48 8.76 -6.13 -8.23
C TRP A 48 7.65 -5.67 -9.19
N MET A 49 7.56 -4.38 -9.48
CA MET A 49 6.61 -3.84 -10.46
C MET A 49 6.83 -4.48 -11.82
N ARG A 50 8.05 -4.43 -12.34
CA ARG A 50 8.41 -4.96 -13.67
C ARG A 50 8.27 -6.47 -13.76
N THR A 51 8.71 -7.21 -12.75
CA THR A 51 8.81 -8.68 -12.84
C THR A 51 7.56 -9.41 -12.35
N THR A 52 6.72 -8.75 -11.54
CA THR A 52 5.60 -9.39 -10.85
C THR A 52 4.30 -8.63 -11.08
N MET A 53 4.23 -7.35 -10.71
CA MET A 53 2.96 -6.63 -10.67
C MET A 53 2.39 -6.36 -12.06
N GLU A 54 3.18 -5.77 -12.96
CA GLU A 54 2.73 -5.43 -14.30
C GLU A 54 2.25 -6.67 -15.09
N PRO A 55 2.96 -7.81 -15.10
CA PRO A 55 2.41 -9.06 -15.67
C PRO A 55 1.13 -9.57 -15.00
N LEU A 56 0.94 -9.34 -13.69
CA LEU A 56 -0.29 -9.72 -13.00
C LEU A 56 -1.46 -8.83 -13.42
N LEU A 57 -1.27 -7.52 -13.45
CA LEU A 57 -2.30 -6.56 -13.85
C LEU A 57 -2.72 -6.78 -15.30
N HIS A 58 -1.77 -7.00 -16.22
CA HIS A 58 -2.08 -7.35 -17.61
C HIS A 58 -2.97 -8.59 -17.72
N ARG A 59 -2.65 -9.66 -16.98
CA ARG A 59 -3.45 -10.88 -16.99
C ARG A 59 -4.83 -10.70 -16.36
N GLN A 60 -4.93 -9.92 -15.29
CA GLN A 60 -6.19 -9.71 -14.57
C GLN A 60 -7.16 -8.82 -15.34
N PHE A 61 -6.66 -7.75 -15.96
CA PHE A 61 -7.49 -6.72 -16.60
C PHE A 61 -7.49 -6.80 -18.13
N GLY A 62 -6.79 -7.78 -18.71
CA GLY A 62 -6.79 -8.04 -20.16
C GLY A 62 -6.14 -6.93 -20.99
N THR A 63 -5.30 -6.10 -20.38
CA THR A 63 -4.52 -5.08 -21.09
C THR A 63 -3.34 -5.80 -21.75
N HIS A 64 -3.36 -5.97 -23.07
CA HIS A 64 -2.30 -6.64 -23.81
C HIS A 64 -1.85 -5.76 -24.98
N GLY A 65 -0.54 -5.48 -25.05
CA GLY A 65 0.09 -4.71 -26.13
C GLY A 65 1.29 -3.91 -25.62
N ASP A 66 2.35 -3.78 -26.43
CA ASP A 66 3.62 -3.11 -26.07
C ASP A 66 3.45 -1.62 -25.70
N ASP A 67 2.31 -1.01 -26.08
CA ASP A 67 1.96 0.39 -25.83
C ASP A 67 1.09 0.61 -24.57
N GLN A 68 0.58 -0.45 -23.95
CA GLN A 68 -0.22 -0.33 -22.72
C GLN A 68 0.68 -0.59 -21.51
N ARG A 69 1.19 0.48 -20.91
CA ARG A 69 2.00 0.40 -19.68
C ARG A 69 1.25 0.95 -18.49
N TYR A 70 1.47 0.34 -17.33
CA TYR A 70 0.99 0.90 -16.08
C TYR A 70 1.99 1.94 -15.56
N TYR A 71 1.50 3.13 -15.25
CA TYR A 71 2.27 4.18 -14.58
C TYR A 71 1.88 4.23 -13.11
N VAL A 72 2.88 4.35 -12.24
CA VAL A 72 2.67 4.46 -10.80
C VAL A 72 2.32 5.91 -10.48
N HIS A 73 1.06 6.14 -10.09
CA HIS A 73 0.59 7.45 -9.63
C HIS A 73 1.15 7.77 -8.24
N ASP A 74 0.94 6.87 -7.28
CA ASP A 74 1.47 6.96 -5.92
C ASP A 74 1.81 5.56 -5.40
N ALA A 75 2.81 5.47 -4.54
CA ALA A 75 3.23 4.22 -3.90
C ALA A 75 3.81 4.54 -2.52
N PHE A 76 3.18 3.98 -1.48
CA PHE A 76 3.52 4.23 -0.09
C PHE A 76 3.25 3.00 0.76
N LEU A 77 3.90 2.94 1.92
CA LEU A 77 3.65 1.94 2.95
C LEU A 77 2.85 2.61 4.07
N ALA A 78 1.59 2.23 4.22
CA ALA A 78 0.72 2.72 5.27
C ALA A 78 0.90 1.90 6.56
N LYS A 79 0.88 2.59 7.71
CA LYS A 79 0.87 2.01 9.04
C LYS A 79 -0.47 2.29 9.72
N TYR A 80 -1.14 1.24 10.14
CA TYR A 80 -2.30 1.32 11.02
C TYR A 80 -1.90 0.84 12.41
N GLU A 81 -2.25 1.60 13.46
CA GLU A 81 -1.89 1.26 14.82
C GLU A 81 -2.96 1.70 15.80
N ARG A 82 -3.30 0.80 16.73
CA ARG A 82 -4.09 1.15 17.91
C ARG A 82 -3.26 0.83 19.15
N THR A 83 -3.07 1.82 20.00
CA THR A 83 -2.47 1.67 21.32
C THR A 83 -3.51 1.97 22.40
N ALA A 84 -3.23 1.58 23.65
CA ALA A 84 -4.12 1.87 24.79
C ALA A 84 -4.36 3.38 24.99
N THR A 85 -3.45 4.23 24.52
CA THR A 85 -3.46 5.68 24.73
C THR A 85 -3.66 6.49 23.45
N SER A 86 -3.72 5.84 22.28
CA SER A 86 -3.82 6.52 20.99
C SER A 86 -4.42 5.65 19.89
N ALA A 87 -5.40 6.18 19.16
CA ALA A 87 -6.00 5.57 17.97
C ALA A 87 -5.50 6.25 16.67
N LYS A 88 -4.18 6.46 16.57
CA LYS A 88 -3.54 7.09 15.40
C LYS A 88 -3.79 6.24 14.14
N SER A 89 -4.72 6.73 13.31
CA SER A 89 -5.21 6.12 12.07
C SER A 89 -5.52 4.62 12.20
N THR A 90 -6.76 4.31 12.57
CA THR A 90 -7.25 2.92 12.73
C THR A 90 -8.22 2.48 11.64
N PHE A 91 -8.64 3.41 10.79
CA PHE A 91 -9.49 3.14 9.62
C PHE A 91 -9.32 4.27 8.62
N LEU A 92 -9.71 3.99 7.37
CA LEU A 92 -9.85 4.99 6.31
C LEU A 92 -11.34 5.03 5.91
N PRO A 93 -11.98 6.21 5.80
CA PRO A 93 -13.36 6.31 5.31
C PRO A 93 -13.54 5.72 3.92
N LEU A 94 -14.78 5.47 3.49
CA LEU A 94 -15.06 5.13 2.10
C LEU A 94 -14.60 6.27 1.18
N HIS A 95 -13.88 5.93 0.13
CA HIS A 95 -13.35 6.86 -0.86
C HIS A 95 -13.08 6.12 -2.18
N PHE A 96 -12.78 6.91 -3.20
CA PHE A 96 -12.17 6.42 -4.44
C PHE A 96 -10.70 6.81 -4.45
N ASP A 97 -9.87 5.94 -5.01
CA ASP A 97 -8.49 6.26 -5.29
C ASP A 97 -8.40 7.16 -6.53
N GLU A 98 -7.35 7.98 -6.62
CA GLU A 98 -7.12 8.84 -7.78
C GLU A 98 -6.55 8.07 -8.99
N SER A 99 -6.12 6.82 -8.78
CA SER A 99 -5.61 5.92 -9.81
C SER A 99 -6.73 5.16 -10.51
N THR A 100 -6.48 4.78 -11.78
CA THR A 100 -7.41 3.90 -12.53
C THR A 100 -7.42 2.47 -12.00
N HIS A 101 -6.33 2.05 -11.35
CA HIS A 101 -6.18 0.75 -10.74
C HIS A 101 -5.38 0.91 -9.45
N SER A 102 -5.75 0.17 -8.43
CA SER A 102 -5.10 0.16 -7.14
C SER A 102 -4.68 -1.25 -6.76
N PHE A 103 -3.59 -1.35 -5.99
CA PHE A 103 -3.12 -2.62 -5.43
C PHE A 103 -2.71 -2.44 -3.97
N VAL A 104 -3.24 -3.29 -3.10
CA VAL A 104 -2.90 -3.33 -1.67
C VAL A 104 -2.18 -4.63 -1.35
N LEU A 105 -0.96 -4.53 -0.82
CA LEU A 105 -0.14 -5.67 -0.37
C LEU A 105 -0.19 -5.80 1.16
N ALA A 106 -0.59 -6.96 1.68
CA ALA A 106 -0.51 -7.23 3.11
C ALA A 106 0.95 -7.54 3.49
N LEU A 107 1.54 -6.73 4.37
CA LEU A 107 2.95 -6.88 4.78
C LEU A 107 3.16 -7.66 6.08
N ASN A 108 2.11 -7.77 6.90
CA ASN A 108 2.07 -8.60 8.11
C ASN A 108 0.63 -9.07 8.38
N ASP A 109 0.49 -9.90 9.41
CA ASP A 109 -0.75 -10.42 9.98
C ASP A 109 -0.78 -10.22 11.52
N GLU A 110 0.07 -9.32 12.02
CA GLU A 110 0.24 -9.01 13.43
C GLU A 110 -0.83 -8.01 13.92
N TYR A 111 -2.11 -8.31 13.62
CA TYR A 111 -3.28 -7.51 14.00
C TYR A 111 -4.55 -8.37 14.10
N GLU A 112 -5.54 -7.93 14.89
CA GLU A 112 -6.76 -8.71 15.16
C GLU A 112 -7.89 -8.50 14.14
N CYS A 113 -7.97 -7.30 13.55
CA CYS A 113 -9.07 -6.87 12.67
C CYS A 113 -8.54 -5.96 11.56
N GLY A 114 -9.30 -5.78 10.48
CA GLY A 114 -8.94 -4.84 9.40
C GLY A 114 -9.37 -5.32 8.02
N GLY A 115 -8.53 -5.07 7.02
CA GLY A 115 -8.77 -5.42 5.62
C GLY A 115 -9.36 -4.28 4.79
N THR A 116 -9.59 -4.56 3.52
CA THR A 116 -10.19 -3.62 2.56
C THR A 116 -11.66 -3.96 2.39
N TYR A 117 -12.55 -3.06 2.80
CA TYR A 117 -13.98 -3.19 2.52
C TYR A 117 -14.29 -2.65 1.13
N VAL A 118 -14.82 -3.49 0.25
CA VAL A 118 -15.23 -3.13 -1.11
C VAL A 118 -16.73 -2.95 -1.12
N HIS A 119 -17.17 -1.70 -1.21
CA HIS A 119 -18.56 -1.29 -1.01
C HIS A 119 -19.54 -1.99 -1.95
N ASP A 120 -19.25 -2.00 -3.26
CA ASP A 120 -20.17 -2.52 -4.27
C ASP A 120 -20.40 -4.03 -4.17
N TYR A 121 -19.46 -4.75 -3.56
CA TYR A 121 -19.57 -6.19 -3.29
C TYR A 121 -20.02 -6.49 -1.85
N ASN A 122 -20.22 -5.46 -1.02
CA ASN A 122 -20.50 -5.58 0.42
C ASN A 122 -19.60 -6.62 1.11
N ARG A 123 -18.29 -6.55 0.84
CA ARG A 123 -17.35 -7.59 1.24
C ARG A 123 -16.05 -7.01 1.76
N VAL A 124 -15.52 -7.61 2.82
CA VAL A 124 -14.16 -7.34 3.30
C VAL A 124 -13.19 -8.35 2.72
N VAL A 125 -12.09 -7.86 2.15
CA VAL A 125 -10.97 -8.66 1.64
C VAL A 125 -9.81 -8.57 2.62
N ARG A 126 -9.28 -9.72 3.04
CA ARG A 126 -8.18 -9.85 4.01
C ARG A 126 -7.15 -10.87 3.51
N PRO A 127 -6.21 -10.45 2.65
CA PRO A 127 -5.12 -11.32 2.24
C PRO A 127 -4.23 -11.66 3.44
N GLN A 128 -3.64 -12.86 3.43
CA GLN A 128 -2.54 -13.20 4.35
C GLN A 128 -1.28 -12.40 4.00
N THR A 129 -0.30 -12.36 4.91
CA THR A 129 1.01 -11.75 4.67
C THR A 129 1.60 -12.18 3.32
N GLY A 130 1.95 -11.21 2.47
CA GLY A 130 2.47 -11.41 1.11
C GLY A 130 1.39 -11.58 0.03
N GLY A 131 0.13 -11.76 0.41
CA GLY A 131 -1.02 -11.67 -0.48
C GLY A 131 -1.45 -10.22 -0.70
N GLY A 132 -2.23 -9.98 -1.76
CA GLY A 132 -2.73 -8.65 -2.06
C GLY A 132 -4.09 -8.66 -2.75
N VAL A 133 -4.65 -7.47 -2.91
CA VAL A 133 -5.91 -7.22 -3.62
C VAL A 133 -5.70 -6.09 -4.62
N SER A 134 -6.18 -6.30 -5.85
CA SER A 134 -6.22 -5.31 -6.93
C SER A 134 -7.66 -5.00 -7.30
N PHE A 135 -7.94 -3.74 -7.59
CA PHE A 135 -9.27 -3.25 -8.00
C PHE A 135 -9.13 -2.00 -8.88
N CYS A 136 -10.21 -1.63 -9.54
CA CYS A 136 -10.38 -0.45 -10.38
C CYS A 136 -11.58 0.36 -9.89
#